data_AF-A0AAE1LPT1-F1
#
_entry.id   AF-A0AAE1LPT1-F1
#
_cell.length_a   1.000
_cell.length_b   1.000
_cell.length_c   1.000
_cell.angle_alpha   90.00
_cell.angle_beta   90.00
_cell.angle_gamma   90.00
#
_symmetry.space_group_name_H-M   'P 1'
#
loop_
_entity.id
_entity.type
_entity.pdbx_description
1 polymer ?
#
loop_
_entity_poly.entity_id
_entity_poly.type
_entity_poly.pdbx_seq_one_letter_code
_entity_poly.pdbx_strand_id
1 'polypeptide(L)'
;MDGKKVPPLWKRKGVSQLLASRIIPGGSGKDIATEVLDQIESFKITEKVKCVCSDTTSTNTGCNNGAVKIIEDRLGRRLIYLACRHHALEIIPKALFENLIEKSSSPDIGKICKNFATEWEKLDQKDYTPATMANDTTCNAVLTQDAKLRITNFVFKSLQKEQVRADYEYFLELVLIFIGETPPKGVHFRPPIALTSARFMGRIIYCLTIYMFAASGQYTLDQKTLEANA
;
A
#
# COMPACT_ATOMS: atom_id res chain seq x y z
N MET A 1 -2.33 -16.25 17.64
CA MET A 1 -1.52 -16.87 16.57
C MET A 1 -2.04 -16.31 15.26
N ASP A 2 -1.32 -15.36 14.69
CA ASP A 2 -1.74 -14.64 13.48
C ASP A 2 -1.39 -15.46 12.25
N GLY A 3 -2.31 -16.35 11.84
CA GLY A 3 -2.11 -17.16 10.63
C GLY A 3 -2.22 -16.30 9.35
N LYS A 4 -1.46 -16.64 8.32
CA LYS A 4 -1.54 -15.95 7.02
C LYS A 4 -2.75 -16.43 6.24
N LYS A 5 -3.50 -15.52 5.61
CA LYS A 5 -4.56 -15.87 4.65
C LYS A 5 -3.95 -16.07 3.26
N VAL A 6 -4.10 -17.26 2.69
CA VAL A 6 -3.74 -17.52 1.28
C VAL A 6 -5.03 -17.71 0.49
N PRO A 7 -5.41 -16.78 -0.39
CA PRO A 7 -6.54 -16.95 -1.29
C PRO A 7 -6.06 -17.42 -2.67
N PRO A 8 -5.94 -18.73 -2.95
CA PRO A 8 -5.70 -19.19 -4.31
C PRO A 8 -6.88 -18.75 -5.19
N LEU A 9 -6.59 -17.83 -6.09
CA LEU A 9 -7.52 -17.32 -7.07
C LEU A 9 -7.23 -18.00 -8.41
N TRP A 10 -8.20 -18.74 -8.93
CA TRP A 10 -8.11 -19.28 -10.27
C TRP A 10 -8.75 -18.30 -11.26
N LYS A 11 -8.01 -18.00 -12.33
CA LYS A 11 -8.52 -17.19 -13.44
C LYS A 11 -8.40 -17.97 -14.74
N ARG A 12 -9.50 -18.00 -15.49
CA ARG A 12 -9.57 -18.39 -16.91
C ARG A 12 -10.29 -17.29 -17.67
N LYS A 13 -10.10 -17.18 -18.99
CA LYS A 13 -10.74 -16.15 -19.84
C LYS A 13 -12.23 -15.95 -19.46
N GLY A 14 -12.55 -14.77 -18.94
CA GLY A 14 -13.91 -14.37 -18.54
C GLY A 14 -14.39 -14.83 -17.15
N VAL A 15 -13.62 -15.63 -16.40
CA VAL A 15 -14.03 -16.19 -15.10
C VAL A 15 -12.91 -16.04 -14.07
N SER A 16 -13.24 -15.45 -12.92
CA SER A 16 -12.39 -15.47 -11.72
C SER A 16 -13.15 -16.19 -10.62
N GLN A 17 -12.52 -17.19 -10.01
CA GLN A 17 -13.11 -17.95 -8.91
C GLN A 17 -12.11 -18.06 -7.76
N LEU A 18 -12.55 -17.71 -6.56
CA LEU A 18 -11.82 -18.01 -5.34
C LEU A 18 -11.92 -19.51 -5.08
N LEU A 19 -10.78 -20.21 -5.08
CA LEU A 19 -10.76 -21.65 -4.82
C LEU A 19 -10.79 -21.94 -3.32
N ALA A 20 -10.02 -21.17 -2.55
CA ALA A 20 -9.98 -21.28 -1.10
C ALA A 20 -9.59 -19.94 -0.45
N SER A 21 -9.82 -19.83 0.86
CA SER A 21 -9.23 -18.80 1.72
C SER A 21 -8.87 -19.49 3.03
N ARG A 22 -7.58 -19.79 3.22
CA ARG A 22 -7.11 -20.66 4.30
C ARG A 22 -6.20 -19.89 5.24
N ILE A 23 -6.33 -20.19 6.53
CA ILE A 23 -5.44 -19.69 7.58
C ILE A 23 -4.37 -20.75 7.76
N ILE A 24 -3.13 -20.44 7.36
CA ILE A 24 -2.00 -21.34 7.56
C ILE A 24 -1.30 -21.04 8.91
N PRO A 25 -1.00 -22.06 9.73
CA PRO A 25 -0.34 -21.87 11.03
C PRO A 25 1.09 -21.34 10.91
N GLY A 26 1.79 -21.76 9.85
CA GLY A 26 3.14 -21.36 9.51
C GLY A 26 3.15 -20.37 8.35
N GLY A 27 4.11 -19.43 8.37
CA GLY A 27 4.23 -18.38 7.36
C GLY A 27 5.36 -18.62 6.36
N SER A 28 5.96 -19.81 6.32
CA SER A 28 7.10 -20.14 5.46
C SER A 28 6.66 -20.41 4.01
N GLY A 29 7.62 -20.38 3.07
CA GLY A 29 7.33 -20.72 1.68
C GLY A 29 6.83 -22.17 1.51
N LYS A 30 7.30 -23.09 2.36
CA LYS A 30 6.84 -24.49 2.39
C LYS A 30 5.39 -24.62 2.83
N ASP A 31 5.00 -23.91 3.88
CA ASP A 31 3.62 -23.95 4.39
C ASP A 31 2.65 -23.42 3.34
N ILE A 32 3.01 -22.29 2.70
CA ILE A 32 2.22 -21.69 1.62
C ILE A 32 2.14 -22.63 0.42
N ALA A 33 3.26 -23.20 -0.03
CA ALA A 33 3.28 -24.09 -1.19
C ALA A 33 2.46 -25.36 -0.96
N THR A 34 2.54 -25.94 0.25
CA THR A 34 1.79 -27.15 0.60
C THR A 34 0.30 -26.91 0.48
N GLU A 35 -0.22 -25.86 1.13
CA GLU A 35 -1.64 -25.52 1.04
C GLU A 35 -2.08 -25.24 -0.40
N VAL A 36 -1.28 -24.51 -1.17
CA VAL A 36 -1.61 -24.20 -2.57
C VAL A 36 -1.66 -25.47 -3.43
N LEU A 37 -0.74 -26.42 -3.24
CA LEU A 37 -0.72 -27.69 -3.95
C LEU A 37 -1.94 -28.56 -3.58
N ASP A 38 -2.30 -28.64 -2.31
CA ASP A 38 -3.50 -29.37 -1.86
C ASP A 38 -4.77 -28.82 -2.51
N GLN A 39 -4.87 -27.49 -2.67
CA GLN A 39 -5.99 -26.88 -3.41
C GLN A 39 -5.90 -27.18 -4.92
N ILE A 40 -4.72 -27.15 -5.54
CA ILE A 40 -4.55 -27.48 -6.96
C ILE A 40 -4.99 -28.93 -7.24
N GLU A 41 -4.62 -29.86 -6.37
CA GLU A 41 -4.95 -31.29 -6.48
C GLU A 41 -6.44 -31.57 -6.21
N SER A 42 -7.01 -31.03 -5.14
CA SER A 42 -8.44 -31.23 -4.80
C SER A 42 -9.38 -30.70 -5.88
N PHE A 43 -9.03 -29.60 -6.54
CA PHE A 43 -9.77 -29.07 -7.69
C PHE A 43 -9.43 -29.75 -9.03
N LYS A 44 -8.49 -30.71 -9.04
CA LYS A 44 -8.04 -31.46 -10.23
C LYS A 44 -7.57 -30.52 -11.36
N ILE A 45 -6.82 -29.49 -11.01
CA ILE A 45 -6.31 -28.48 -11.94
C ILE A 45 -4.78 -28.50 -12.10
N THR A 46 -4.08 -29.50 -11.55
CA THR A 46 -2.62 -29.68 -11.60
C THR A 46 -2.06 -29.37 -12.99
N GLU A 47 -2.58 -30.00 -14.04
CA GLU A 47 -2.10 -29.80 -15.42
C GLU A 47 -2.46 -28.45 -16.04
N LYS A 48 -3.42 -27.74 -15.48
CA LYS A 48 -3.94 -26.46 -16.00
C LYS A 48 -3.23 -25.23 -15.44
N VAL A 49 -2.43 -25.37 -14.38
CA VAL A 49 -1.67 -24.24 -13.79
C VAL A 49 -0.54 -23.81 -14.71
N LYS A 50 -0.64 -22.62 -15.33
CA LYS A 50 0.40 -22.10 -16.23
C LYS A 50 1.22 -20.95 -15.64
N CYS A 51 0.63 -20.24 -14.68
CA CYS A 51 1.24 -19.07 -14.08
C CYS A 51 0.90 -19.00 -12.59
N VAL A 52 1.74 -18.30 -11.85
CA VAL A 52 1.51 -17.97 -10.45
C VAL A 52 1.73 -16.47 -10.26
N CYS A 53 0.80 -15.83 -9.54
CA CYS A 53 0.91 -14.43 -9.16
C CYS A 53 1.09 -14.35 -7.65
N SER A 54 2.17 -13.72 -7.20
CA SER A 54 2.47 -13.53 -5.77
C SER A 54 3.13 -12.17 -5.54
N ASP A 55 3.16 -11.70 -4.29
CA ASP A 55 4.11 -10.65 -3.92
C ASP A 55 5.57 -11.15 -4.12
N THR A 56 6.51 -10.21 -4.12
CA THR A 56 7.94 -10.48 -4.38
C THR A 56 8.73 -10.69 -3.09
N THR A 57 8.07 -11.10 -2.00
CA THR A 57 8.78 -11.41 -0.76
C THR A 57 9.60 -12.68 -0.91
N SER A 58 10.71 -12.76 -0.19
CA SER A 58 11.59 -13.94 -0.19
C SER A 58 10.87 -15.24 0.19
N THR A 59 9.83 -15.16 1.04
CA THR A 59 8.97 -16.29 1.37
C THR A 59 8.25 -16.86 0.15
N ASN A 60 7.82 -16.02 -0.78
CA ASN A 60 7.11 -16.45 -1.98
C ASN A 60 8.06 -16.76 -3.14
N THR A 61 9.09 -15.93 -3.35
CA THR A 61 9.95 -15.99 -4.54
C THR A 61 11.40 -16.37 -4.27
N GLY A 62 11.75 -16.76 -3.05
CA GLY A 62 13.11 -17.16 -2.68
C GLY A 62 13.64 -18.31 -3.55
N CYS A 63 14.90 -18.21 -3.95
CA CYS A 63 15.53 -19.14 -4.89
C CYS A 63 15.69 -20.57 -4.38
N ASN A 64 15.62 -20.80 -3.06
CA ASN A 64 15.76 -22.12 -2.45
C ASN A 64 14.48 -22.60 -1.77
N ASN A 65 13.85 -21.72 -0.97
CA ASN A 65 12.70 -22.06 -0.12
C ASN A 65 11.45 -21.21 -0.42
N GLY A 66 11.41 -20.53 -1.57
CA GLY A 66 10.25 -19.75 -1.98
C GLY A 66 9.08 -20.66 -2.35
N ALA A 67 7.87 -20.26 -1.97
CA ALA A 67 6.65 -21.02 -2.27
C ALA A 67 6.52 -21.34 -3.77
N VAL A 68 6.78 -20.36 -4.64
CA VAL A 68 6.70 -20.53 -6.11
C VAL A 68 7.65 -21.62 -6.59
N LYS A 69 8.89 -21.63 -6.10
CA LYS A 69 9.86 -22.64 -6.48
C LYS A 69 9.42 -24.04 -6.04
N ILE A 70 8.95 -24.17 -4.80
CA ILE A 70 8.48 -25.46 -4.28
C ILE A 70 7.29 -25.97 -5.11
N ILE A 71 6.39 -25.08 -5.53
CA ILE A 71 5.27 -25.42 -6.43
C ILE A 71 5.80 -25.90 -7.79
N GLU A 72 6.74 -25.20 -8.43
CA GLU A 72 7.35 -25.63 -9.70
C GLU A 72 7.99 -27.02 -9.58
N ASP A 73 8.78 -27.23 -8.53
CA ASP A 73 9.49 -28.49 -8.26
C ASP A 73 8.48 -29.65 -8.06
N ARG A 74 7.34 -29.40 -7.38
CA ARG A 74 6.28 -30.40 -7.15
C ARG A 74 5.41 -30.67 -8.37
N LEU A 75 5.18 -29.67 -9.22
CA LEU A 75 4.46 -29.84 -10.49
C LEU A 75 5.36 -30.40 -11.60
N GLY A 76 6.67 -30.53 -11.37
CA GLY A 76 7.63 -31.04 -12.35
C GLY A 76 7.78 -30.14 -13.58
N ARG A 77 7.46 -28.85 -13.48
CA ARG A 77 7.48 -27.91 -14.62
C ARG A 77 7.64 -26.46 -14.19
N ARG A 78 8.15 -25.65 -15.13
CA ARG A 78 8.26 -24.20 -14.95
C ARG A 78 6.90 -23.53 -15.11
N LEU A 79 6.65 -22.54 -14.26
CA LEU A 79 5.48 -21.67 -14.29
C LEU A 79 5.89 -20.26 -14.70
N ILE A 80 4.98 -19.54 -15.36
CA ILE A 80 5.17 -18.11 -15.61
C ILE A 80 4.97 -17.37 -14.28
N TYR A 81 6.00 -16.66 -13.82
CA TYR A 81 5.90 -15.83 -12.63
C TYR A 81 5.34 -14.44 -12.97
N LEU A 82 4.22 -14.10 -12.35
CA LEU A 82 3.56 -12.80 -12.45
C LEU A 82 3.75 -12.03 -11.15
N ALA A 83 4.79 -11.22 -11.07
CA ALA A 83 5.01 -10.38 -9.88
C ALA A 83 3.81 -9.47 -9.62
N CYS A 84 3.37 -9.40 -8.36
CA CYS A 84 2.25 -8.57 -7.96
C CYS A 84 2.61 -7.08 -8.15
N ARG A 85 1.95 -6.44 -9.13
CA ARG A 85 2.13 -5.01 -9.41
C ARG A 85 1.83 -4.12 -8.20
N HIS A 86 0.86 -4.50 -7.36
CA HIS A 86 0.56 -3.73 -6.15
C HIS A 86 1.74 -3.70 -5.18
N HIS A 87 2.43 -4.84 -5.02
CA HIS A 87 3.59 -4.91 -4.14
C HIS A 87 4.80 -4.18 -4.76
N ALA A 88 5.02 -4.32 -6.07
CA ALA A 88 6.07 -3.56 -6.76
C ALA A 88 5.91 -2.03 -6.58
N LEU A 89 4.68 -1.53 -6.71
CA LEU A 89 4.36 -0.13 -6.50
C LEU A 89 4.44 0.31 -5.04
N GLU A 90 4.31 -0.61 -4.07
CA GLU A 90 4.46 -0.34 -2.64
C GLU A 90 5.94 -0.14 -2.24
N ILE A 91 6.86 -0.84 -2.89
CA ILE A 91 8.29 -0.81 -2.54
C ILE A 91 8.86 0.61 -2.61
N ILE A 92 8.48 1.38 -3.63
CA ILE A 92 8.99 2.75 -3.85
C ILE A 92 8.59 3.69 -2.69
N PRO A 93 7.30 3.92 -2.38
CA PRO A 93 6.91 4.81 -1.28
C PRO A 93 7.32 4.26 0.09
N LYS A 94 7.38 2.92 0.25
CA LYS A 94 7.93 2.32 1.46
C LYS A 94 9.40 2.72 1.64
N ALA A 95 10.23 2.55 0.62
CA ALA A 95 11.64 2.91 0.66
C ALA A 95 11.82 4.42 0.90
N LEU A 96 11.08 5.28 0.20
CA LEU A 96 11.15 6.73 0.42
C LEU A 96 10.82 7.10 1.87
N PHE A 97 9.72 6.57 2.41
CA PHE A 97 9.35 6.82 3.79
C PHE A 97 10.43 6.32 4.77
N GLU A 98 10.94 5.11 4.56
CA GLU A 98 11.92 4.49 5.44
C GLU A 98 13.31 5.15 5.36
N ASN A 99 13.64 5.82 4.26
CA ASN A 99 14.93 6.50 4.10
C ASN A 99 14.86 8.00 4.41
N LEU A 100 13.73 8.66 4.18
CA LEU A 100 13.61 10.12 4.28
C LEU A 100 12.84 10.61 5.50
N ILE A 101 11.99 9.76 6.09
CA ILE A 101 11.09 10.16 7.17
C ILE A 101 11.43 9.38 8.42
N GLU A 102 11.56 8.05 8.32
CA GLU A 102 11.79 7.22 9.50
C GLU A 102 12.62 5.97 9.16
N LYS A 103 13.90 5.94 9.57
CA LYS A 103 14.74 4.75 9.45
C LYS A 103 14.20 3.67 10.39
N SER A 104 13.41 2.74 9.86
CA SER A 104 12.84 1.67 10.68
C SER A 104 13.82 0.49 10.81
N SER A 105 14.22 0.19 12.04
CA SER A 105 14.83 -1.10 12.42
C SER A 105 13.91 -1.85 13.41
N SER A 106 12.67 -2.18 13.00
CA SER A 106 11.68 -2.94 13.80
C SER A 106 11.32 -2.34 15.18
N PRO A 107 10.39 -2.90 15.96
CA PRO A 107 8.96 -3.10 15.66
C PRO A 107 8.15 -1.78 15.64
N ASP A 108 8.80 -0.63 15.88
CA ASP A 108 8.17 0.69 15.98
C ASP A 108 8.01 1.39 14.64
N ILE A 109 7.52 0.68 13.62
CA ILE A 109 7.23 1.29 12.31
C ILE A 109 6.24 2.45 12.50
N GLY A 110 6.64 3.64 12.06
CA GLY A 110 5.76 4.79 11.96
C GLY A 110 5.60 5.55 13.27
N LYS A 111 6.67 5.72 14.07
CA LYS A 111 6.67 6.58 15.26
C LYS A 111 6.13 7.98 14.95
N ILE A 112 6.53 8.58 13.82
CA ILE A 112 5.97 9.87 13.39
C ILE A 112 4.46 9.75 13.18
N CYS A 113 4.01 8.71 12.49
CA CYS A 113 2.59 8.46 12.27
C CYS A 113 1.82 8.19 13.58
N LYS A 114 2.42 7.48 14.53
CA LYS A 114 1.83 7.20 15.86
C LYS A 114 1.68 8.49 16.65
N ASN A 115 2.73 9.33 16.70
CA ASN A 115 2.69 10.62 17.37
C ASN A 115 1.65 11.56 16.73
N PHE A 116 1.56 11.58 15.40
CA PHE A 116 0.51 12.34 14.72
C PHE A 116 -0.89 11.80 15.09
N ALA A 117 -1.06 10.48 15.13
CA ALA A 117 -2.32 9.85 15.50
C ALA A 117 -2.75 10.19 16.94
N THR A 118 -1.81 10.34 17.89
CA THR A 118 -2.14 10.73 19.27
C THR A 118 -2.56 12.20 19.40
N GLU A 119 -2.07 13.06 18.51
CA GLU A 119 -2.44 14.48 18.49
C GLU A 119 -3.70 14.76 17.66
N TRP A 120 -4.21 13.76 16.92
CA TRP A 120 -5.29 13.93 15.94
C TRP A 120 -6.55 14.63 16.49
N GLU A 121 -7.01 14.23 17.68
CA GLU A 121 -8.22 14.78 18.30
C GLU A 121 -8.07 16.26 18.71
N LYS A 122 -6.83 16.77 18.80
CA LYS A 122 -6.54 18.17 19.15
C LYS A 122 -6.46 19.08 17.93
N LEU A 123 -6.32 18.52 16.73
CA LEU A 123 -6.24 19.28 15.49
C LEU A 123 -7.64 19.75 15.07
N ASP A 124 -7.74 20.95 14.51
CA ASP A 124 -8.94 21.38 13.78
C ASP A 124 -8.82 20.90 12.33
N GLN A 125 -9.58 19.87 11.96
CA GLN A 125 -9.54 19.26 10.64
C GLN A 125 -10.02 20.19 9.50
N LYS A 126 -10.57 21.36 9.84
CA LYS A 126 -10.94 22.40 8.86
C LYS A 126 -9.81 23.39 8.58
N ASP A 127 -8.85 23.51 9.49
CA ASP A 127 -7.71 24.41 9.34
C ASP A 127 -6.46 23.65 8.86
N TYR A 128 -6.36 23.53 7.54
CA TYR A 128 -5.28 22.85 6.85
C TYR A 128 -4.81 23.72 5.68
N THR A 129 -3.55 23.58 5.29
CA THR A 129 -3.01 24.30 4.13
C THR A 129 -2.65 23.33 3.01
N PRO A 130 -3.35 23.37 1.86
CA PRO A 130 -2.95 22.62 0.67
C PRO A 130 -1.53 22.97 0.23
N ALA A 131 -0.82 22.03 -0.40
CA ALA A 131 0.54 22.25 -0.88
C ALA A 131 0.66 23.37 -1.92
N THR A 132 -0.42 23.66 -2.62
CA THR A 132 -0.48 24.74 -3.60
C THR A 132 -0.67 26.12 -2.99
N MET A 133 -1.06 26.18 -1.73
CA MET A 133 -1.24 27.40 -0.94
C MET A 133 -0.09 27.57 0.07
N ALA A 134 0.66 26.50 0.34
CA ALA A 134 1.85 26.54 1.17
C ALA A 134 2.98 27.33 0.49
N ASN A 135 3.76 28.06 1.29
CA ASN A 135 4.97 28.73 0.84
C ASN A 135 6.15 27.74 0.73
N ASP A 136 5.96 26.67 -0.07
CA ASP A 136 6.93 25.60 -0.29
C ASP A 136 7.40 25.61 -1.74
N THR A 137 8.64 26.07 -1.96
CA THR A 137 9.24 26.19 -3.29
C THR A 137 9.40 24.84 -3.99
N THR A 138 9.61 23.75 -3.24
CA THR A 138 9.76 22.41 -3.80
C THR A 138 8.43 21.90 -4.32
N CYS A 139 7.36 22.01 -3.51
CA CYS A 139 6.03 21.63 -3.94
C CYS A 139 5.56 22.48 -5.12
N ASN A 140 5.81 23.79 -5.09
CA ASN A 140 5.42 24.70 -6.18
C ASN A 140 6.16 24.41 -7.50
N ALA A 141 7.42 23.98 -7.44
CA ALA A 141 8.18 23.58 -8.63
C ALA A 141 7.62 22.31 -9.29
N VAL A 142 7.12 21.35 -8.50
CA VAL A 142 6.56 20.08 -8.98
C VAL A 142 5.09 20.23 -9.40
N LEU A 143 4.29 20.94 -8.61
CA LEU A 143 2.87 21.17 -8.84
C LEU A 143 2.63 22.37 -9.76
N THR A 144 3.20 22.31 -10.97
CA THR A 144 2.90 23.29 -12.02
C THR A 144 1.41 23.23 -12.41
N GLN A 145 0.89 24.29 -13.06
CA GLN A 145 -0.52 24.33 -13.48
C GLN A 145 -0.91 23.15 -14.37
N ASP A 146 -0.03 22.78 -15.30
CA ASP A 146 -0.22 21.62 -16.18
C ASP A 146 -0.17 20.28 -15.41
N ALA A 147 0.74 20.14 -14.43
CA ALA A 147 0.78 18.97 -13.57
C ALA A 147 -0.50 18.84 -12.74
N LYS A 148 -0.99 19.93 -12.14
CA LYS A 148 -2.26 19.96 -11.39
C LYS A 148 -3.40 19.52 -12.28
N LEU A 149 -3.56 20.10 -13.47
CA LEU A 149 -4.63 19.74 -14.41
C LEU A 149 -4.60 18.25 -14.76
N ARG A 150 -3.41 17.70 -15.05
CA ARG A 150 -3.26 16.26 -15.33
C ARG A 150 -3.65 15.38 -14.14
N ILE A 151 -3.19 15.75 -12.94
CA ILE A 151 -3.52 15.02 -11.70
C ILE A 151 -5.02 15.08 -11.44
N THR A 152 -5.61 16.27 -11.46
CA THR A 152 -7.05 16.50 -11.26
C THR A 152 -7.89 15.66 -12.23
N ASN A 153 -7.58 15.72 -13.53
CA ASN A 153 -8.27 14.92 -14.55
C ASN A 153 -8.13 13.42 -14.32
N PHE A 154 -6.92 12.96 -13.98
CA PHE A 154 -6.67 11.56 -13.67
C PHE A 154 -7.46 11.10 -12.44
N VAL A 155 -7.45 11.90 -11.37
CA VAL A 155 -8.10 11.57 -10.10
C VAL A 155 -9.61 11.53 -10.26
N PHE A 156 -10.23 12.55 -10.87
CA PHE A 156 -11.67 12.53 -11.12
C PHE A 156 -12.08 11.35 -12.00
N LYS A 157 -11.34 11.06 -13.08
CA LYS A 157 -11.58 9.88 -13.92
C LYS A 157 -11.42 8.56 -13.16
N SER A 158 -10.53 8.53 -12.17
CA SER A 158 -10.31 7.34 -11.33
C SER A 158 -11.42 7.16 -10.30
N LEU A 159 -11.92 8.24 -9.70
CA LEU A 159 -13.04 8.22 -8.75
C LEU A 159 -14.36 7.75 -9.38
N GLN A 160 -14.53 7.88 -10.71
CA GLN A 160 -15.68 7.30 -11.42
C GLN A 160 -15.62 5.78 -11.56
N LYS A 161 -14.52 5.13 -11.16
CA LYS A 161 -14.36 3.68 -11.21
C LYS A 161 -14.51 3.09 -9.82
N GLU A 162 -15.10 1.90 -9.75
CA GLU A 162 -15.14 1.12 -8.52
C GLU A 162 -13.71 0.85 -8.01
N GLN A 163 -13.44 1.29 -6.78
CA GLN A 163 -12.14 1.09 -6.14
C GLN A 163 -12.12 -0.24 -5.41
N VAL A 164 -11.10 -1.04 -5.68
CA VAL A 164 -10.93 -2.36 -5.04
C VAL A 164 -10.71 -2.25 -3.52
N ARG A 165 -10.22 -1.10 -3.04
CA ARG A 165 -9.94 -0.84 -1.61
C ARG A 165 -10.30 0.59 -1.23
N ALA A 166 -10.91 0.76 -0.06
CA ALA A 166 -11.33 2.07 0.47
C ALA A 166 -10.18 3.05 0.71
N ASP A 167 -8.96 2.55 0.97
CA ASP A 167 -7.75 3.37 1.10
C ASP A 167 -7.33 4.01 -0.24
N TYR A 168 -7.60 3.36 -1.38
CA TYR A 168 -7.32 3.95 -2.70
C TYR A 168 -8.24 5.13 -2.98
N GLU A 169 -9.53 4.95 -2.70
CA GLU A 169 -10.52 6.03 -2.84
C GLU A 169 -10.15 7.22 -1.95
N TYR A 170 -9.79 6.96 -0.68
CA TYR A 170 -9.37 8.02 0.22
C TYR A 170 -8.11 8.73 -0.27
N PHE A 171 -7.12 7.98 -0.73
CA PHE A 171 -5.89 8.57 -1.26
C PHE A 171 -6.20 9.50 -2.45
N LEU A 172 -7.10 9.10 -3.35
CA LEU A 172 -7.54 9.94 -4.46
C LEU A 172 -8.23 11.23 -3.98
N GLU A 173 -9.17 11.11 -3.03
CA GLU A 173 -9.82 12.28 -2.40
C GLU A 173 -8.78 13.19 -1.73
N LEU A 174 -7.83 12.63 -0.99
CA LEU A 174 -6.78 13.36 -0.29
C LEU A 174 -5.83 14.07 -1.25
N VAL A 175 -5.52 13.49 -2.42
CA VAL A 175 -4.70 14.15 -3.44
C VAL A 175 -5.40 15.40 -3.96
N LEU A 176 -6.73 15.38 -4.18
CA LEU A 176 -7.46 16.58 -4.59
C LEU A 176 -7.33 17.69 -3.53
N ILE A 177 -7.55 17.35 -2.25
CA ILE A 177 -7.40 18.30 -1.15
C ILE A 177 -5.97 18.86 -1.09
N PHE A 178 -4.97 18.00 -1.24
CA PHE A 178 -3.55 18.36 -1.22
C PHE A 178 -3.17 19.37 -2.32
N ILE A 179 -3.77 19.25 -3.51
CA ILE A 179 -3.53 20.19 -4.61
C ILE A 179 -4.48 21.40 -4.61
N GLY A 180 -5.30 21.57 -3.57
CA GLY A 180 -6.22 22.70 -3.42
C GLY A 180 -7.58 22.54 -4.11
N GLU A 181 -7.90 21.34 -4.59
CA GLU A 181 -9.18 21.00 -5.21
C GLU A 181 -10.16 20.41 -4.18
N THR A 182 -11.46 20.44 -4.50
CA THR A 182 -12.50 19.86 -3.64
C THR A 182 -12.94 18.48 -4.15
N PRO A 183 -12.85 17.42 -3.33
CA PRO A 183 -13.35 16.10 -3.69
C PRO A 183 -14.87 16.07 -3.90
N PRO A 184 -15.42 15.07 -4.63
CA PRO A 184 -16.87 14.96 -4.86
C PRO A 184 -17.71 14.88 -3.58
N LYS A 185 -17.16 14.34 -2.49
CA LYS A 185 -17.83 14.23 -1.18
C LYS A 185 -17.55 15.41 -0.25
N GLY A 186 -16.93 16.47 -0.78
CA GLY A 186 -16.41 17.57 0.01
C GLY A 186 -15.06 17.25 0.66
N VAL A 187 -14.53 18.24 1.37
CA VAL A 187 -13.26 18.12 2.10
C VAL A 187 -13.51 17.39 3.42
N HIS A 188 -12.87 16.24 3.59
CA HIS A 188 -12.91 15.48 4.84
C HIS A 188 -11.61 14.69 5.02
N PHE A 189 -11.02 14.79 6.21
CA PHE A 189 -9.88 13.97 6.61
C PHE A 189 -10.32 12.79 7.47
N ARG A 190 -9.95 11.58 7.07
CA ARG A 190 -10.18 10.38 7.87
C ARG A 190 -9.24 10.35 9.08
N PRO A 191 -9.72 9.89 10.25
CA PRO A 191 -8.85 9.65 11.39
C PRO A 191 -7.65 8.77 11.04
N PRO A 192 -6.45 9.07 11.57
CA PRO A 192 -5.27 8.24 11.45
C PRO A 192 -5.54 6.80 11.87
N ILE A 193 -5.26 5.87 10.97
CA ILE A 193 -5.39 4.44 11.23
C ILE A 193 -4.01 3.87 11.51
N ALA A 194 -3.90 2.90 12.42
CA ALA A 194 -2.65 2.21 12.71
C ALA A 194 -1.92 1.77 11.44
N LEU A 195 -0.68 2.24 11.27
CA LEU A 195 0.16 1.89 10.15
C LEU A 195 0.61 0.43 10.31
N THR A 196 0.21 -0.42 9.37
CA THR A 196 0.65 -1.82 9.31
C THR A 196 1.29 -2.09 7.96
N SER A 197 2.11 -3.13 7.87
CA SER A 197 2.68 -3.59 6.59
C SER A 197 1.63 -3.97 5.55
N ALA A 198 0.40 -4.29 5.98
CA ALA A 198 -0.70 -4.63 5.08
C ALA A 198 -1.42 -3.40 4.45
N ARG A 199 -1.21 -2.19 5.00
CA ARG A 199 -1.83 -0.95 4.52
C ARG A 199 -0.90 -0.19 3.57
N PHE A 200 -0.87 -0.67 2.34
CA PHE A 200 -0.02 -0.21 1.23
C PHE A 200 0.00 1.32 1.02
N MET A 201 -1.12 2.06 1.15
CA MET A 201 -1.15 3.54 0.99
C MET A 201 -0.96 4.31 2.30
N GLY A 202 -0.92 3.63 3.44
CA GLY A 202 -0.93 4.29 4.75
C GLY A 202 0.19 5.33 4.87
N ARG A 203 1.42 4.96 4.49
CA ARG A 203 2.58 5.86 4.54
C ARG A 203 2.35 7.16 3.77
N ILE A 204 1.91 7.07 2.52
CA ILE A 204 1.66 8.25 1.67
C ILE A 204 0.52 9.09 2.24
N ILE A 205 -0.57 8.45 2.67
CA ILE A 205 -1.71 9.14 3.29
C ILE A 205 -1.26 9.95 4.51
N TYR A 206 -0.43 9.37 5.38
CA TYR A 206 0.17 10.08 6.51
C TYR A 206 1.03 11.25 6.04
N CYS A 207 1.93 11.04 5.07
CA CYS A 207 2.78 12.12 4.55
C CYS A 207 1.98 13.33 4.08
N LEU A 208 0.95 13.11 3.24
CA LEU A 208 0.12 14.21 2.71
C LEU A 208 -0.68 14.90 3.83
N THR A 209 -1.24 14.11 4.75
CA THR A 209 -2.04 14.64 5.85
C THR A 209 -1.17 15.47 6.79
N ILE A 210 -0.07 14.90 7.30
CA ILE A 210 0.88 15.58 8.19
C ILE A 210 1.39 16.87 7.54
N TYR A 211 1.74 16.82 6.25
CA TYR A 211 2.19 18.00 5.53
C TYR A 211 1.17 19.14 5.60
N MET A 212 -0.11 18.88 5.32
CA MET A 212 -1.13 19.92 5.26
C MET A 212 -1.42 20.56 6.62
N PHE A 213 -1.38 19.78 7.71
CA PHE A 213 -1.55 20.28 9.07
C PHE A 213 -0.28 20.95 9.62
N ALA A 214 0.90 20.54 9.15
CA ALA A 214 2.14 21.24 9.46
C ALA A 214 2.22 22.59 8.73
N ALA A 215 1.77 22.63 7.48
CA ALA A 215 1.72 23.85 6.68
C ALA A 215 0.72 24.88 7.24
N SER A 216 -0.38 24.47 7.90
CA SER A 216 -1.27 25.38 8.64
C SER A 216 -0.71 25.81 10.00
N GLY A 217 0.40 25.22 10.45
CA GLY A 217 1.01 25.52 11.75
C GLY A 217 0.38 24.78 12.93
N GLN A 218 -0.57 23.88 12.70
CA GLN A 218 -1.20 23.10 13.78
C GLN A 218 -0.33 21.94 14.28
N TYR A 219 0.56 21.42 13.44
CA TYR A 219 1.38 20.27 13.78
C TYR A 219 2.86 20.52 13.49
N THR A 220 3.71 20.38 14.51
CA THR A 220 5.16 20.49 14.35
C THR A 220 5.77 19.10 14.35
N LEU A 221 6.50 18.77 13.28
CA LEU A 221 7.39 17.62 13.29
C LEU A 221 8.60 17.93 14.18
N ASP A 222 8.85 17.09 15.18
CA ASP A 222 10.02 17.23 16.04
C ASP A 222 11.31 17.11 15.19
N GLN A 223 12.04 18.21 15.05
CA GLN A 223 13.28 18.30 14.26
C GLN A 223 14.32 17.25 14.69
N LYS A 224 14.38 16.90 15.98
CA LYS A 224 15.29 15.84 16.46
C LYS A 224 14.95 14.47 15.87
N THR A 225 13.69 14.24 15.53
CA THR A 225 13.22 13.00 14.90
C THR A 225 13.59 12.95 13.41
N LEU A 226 13.68 14.10 12.73
CA LEU A 226 14.11 14.16 11.33
C LEU A 226 15.64 14.09 11.20
N GLU A 227 16.38 14.78 12.06
CA GLU A 227 17.86 14.81 12.05
C GLU A 227 18.50 13.48 12.47
N ALA A 228 17.88 12.73 13.39
CA ALA A 228 18.33 11.39 13.77
C ALA A 228 18.19 10.35 12.63
N ASN A 229 17.40 10.67 11.60
CA ASN A 229 17.10 9.80 10.47
C ASN A 229 17.79 10.22 9.16
N ALA A 230 18.40 11.41 9.09
CA ALA A 230 19.32 11.79 7.99
C ALA A 230 20.58 10.90 8.02
#